data_AF-A0A430B8L6-F1
#
_entry.id   AF-A0A430B8L6-F1
#
_cell.length_a   1.000
_cell.length_b   1.000
_cell.length_c   1.000
_cell.angle_alpha   90.00
_cell.angle_beta   90.00
_cell.angle_gamma   90.00
#
_symmetry.space_group_name_H-M   'P 1'
#
loop_
_entity.id
_entity.type
_entity.pdbx_description
1 polymer ?
#
loop_
_entity_poly.entity_id
_entity_poly.type
_entity_poly.pdbx_seq_one_letter_code
_entity_poly.pdbx_strand_id
1 'polypeptide(L)'
;MEIKENISWKYYLGSLDEFDTENIGKWMYFFDKNGFEYAETVCSEVVKEKIVSQAKHTNIEPLTHRGTGVICFYVGLNDIQTHKKIITYLLKKDMIKKTKSGKYRNEAFKLDTDTKNNKYGKDFVAKINLEKFIDLNTGEWII
;
A
#
# COMPACT_ATOMS: atom_id res chain seq x y z
N MET A 1 5.65 17.27 -7.40
CA MET A 1 5.76 15.80 -7.46
C MET A 1 6.85 15.47 -8.45
N GLU A 2 7.79 14.62 -8.05
CA GLU A 2 8.85 14.08 -8.90
C GLU A 2 8.52 12.61 -9.22
N ILE A 3 8.82 12.16 -10.44
CA ILE A 3 8.70 10.74 -10.83
C ILE A 3 10.09 10.20 -11.11
N LYS A 4 10.44 9.07 -10.49
CA LYS A 4 11.68 8.32 -10.75
C LYS A 4 11.35 6.91 -11.14
N GLU A 5 12.14 6.30 -11.99
CA GLU A 5 11.92 4.91 -12.36
C GLU A 5 13.21 4.13 -12.56
N ASN A 6 13.10 2.82 -12.41
CA ASN A 6 14.09 1.85 -12.83
C ASN A 6 13.37 0.67 -13.49
N ILE A 7 14.12 -0.35 -13.88
CA ILE A 7 13.56 -1.52 -14.57
C ILE A 7 12.45 -2.24 -13.77
N SER A 8 12.44 -2.13 -12.44
CA SER A 8 11.49 -2.83 -11.58
C SER A 8 10.38 -1.95 -11.01
N TRP A 9 10.64 -0.65 -10.84
CA TRP A 9 9.79 0.23 -10.03
C TRP A 9 9.65 1.62 -10.64
N LYS A 10 8.44 2.16 -10.59
CA LYS A 10 8.12 3.57 -10.85
C LYS A 10 7.66 4.22 -9.56
N TYR A 11 8.33 5.29 -9.16
CA TYR A 11 8.19 6.00 -7.89
C TYR A 11 7.58 7.38 -8.14
N TYR A 12 6.67 7.76 -7.25
CA TYR A 12 5.97 9.03 -7.24
C TYR A 12 6.28 9.70 -5.90
N LEU A 13 6.97 10.84 -5.94
CA LEU A 13 7.55 11.50 -4.78
C LEU A 13 6.93 12.89 -4.61
N GLY A 14 6.32 13.13 -3.45
CA GLY A 14 5.73 14.40 -3.03
C GLY A 14 6.77 15.34 -2.44
N SER A 15 6.37 16.17 -1.48
CA SER A 15 7.34 16.81 -0.58
C SER A 15 8.07 15.73 0.21
N LEU A 16 9.40 15.82 0.25
CA LEU A 16 10.25 14.87 0.96
C LEU A 16 10.04 15.06 2.46
N ASP A 17 9.15 14.27 3.05
CA ASP A 17 9.20 14.02 4.49
C ASP A 17 10.35 13.04 4.74
N GLU A 18 11.19 13.33 5.74
CA GLU A 18 12.21 12.37 6.15
C GLU A 18 11.53 11.15 6.77
N PHE A 19 11.64 10.01 6.09
CA PHE A 19 11.17 8.75 6.64
C PHE A 19 12.17 8.22 7.66
N ASP A 20 11.67 7.87 8.84
CA ASP A 20 12.38 6.98 9.76
C ASP A 20 12.50 5.59 9.11
N THR A 21 13.72 5.25 8.71
CA THR A 21 14.02 4.02 7.97
C THR A 21 13.74 2.73 8.76
N GLU A 22 13.62 2.82 10.08
CA GLU A 22 13.30 1.68 10.94
C GLU A 22 11.79 1.48 11.12
N ASN A 23 11.02 2.56 11.03
CA ASN A 23 9.58 2.55 11.25
C ASN A 23 8.74 2.79 9.99
N ILE A 24 9.35 2.94 8.82
CA ILE A 24 8.61 3.04 7.55
C ILE A 24 8.08 1.66 7.12
N GLY A 25 6.87 1.67 6.58
CA GLY A 25 6.29 0.51 5.90
C GLY A 25 5.35 0.91 4.78
N LYS A 26 4.58 -0.07 4.31
CA LYS A 26 3.68 0.09 3.16
C LYS A 26 2.36 -0.64 3.32
N TRP A 27 1.29 0.01 2.88
CA TRP A 27 0.07 -0.68 2.44
C TRP A 27 0.24 -1.09 0.98
N MET A 28 -0.33 -2.25 0.62
CA MET A 28 -0.12 -2.84 -0.70
C MET A 28 -1.46 -3.11 -1.40
N TYR A 29 -1.49 -2.86 -2.71
CA TYR A 29 -2.59 -3.28 -3.58
C TYR A 29 -2.02 -4.07 -4.76
N PHE A 30 -2.50 -5.30 -4.96
CA PHE A 30 -2.04 -6.18 -6.02
C PHE A 30 -2.99 -6.13 -7.22
N PHE A 31 -2.42 -5.85 -8.40
CA PHE A 31 -3.15 -5.75 -9.68
C PHE A 31 -2.64 -6.79 -10.69
N ASP A 32 -3.45 -7.12 -11.70
CA ASP A 32 -3.06 -8.03 -12.78
C ASP A 32 -2.32 -7.29 -13.91
N LYS A 33 -1.97 -7.99 -14.98
CA LYS A 33 -1.24 -7.42 -16.12
C LYS A 33 -1.93 -6.24 -16.81
N ASN A 34 -3.24 -6.06 -16.65
CA ASN A 34 -3.97 -4.95 -17.26
C ASN A 34 -4.05 -3.72 -16.33
N GLY A 35 -3.58 -3.84 -15.09
CA GLY A 35 -3.73 -2.79 -14.08
C GLY A 35 -2.67 -1.70 -14.08
N PHE A 36 -1.74 -1.65 -15.05
CA PHE A 36 -0.64 -0.68 -15.03
C PHE A 36 -1.11 0.77 -15.16
N GLU A 37 -2.00 1.09 -16.12
CA GLU A 37 -2.54 2.45 -16.26
C GLU A 37 -3.29 2.89 -14.99
N TYR A 38 -4.03 1.97 -14.36
CA TYR A 38 -4.69 2.23 -13.09
C TYR A 38 -3.66 2.45 -11.96
N ALA A 39 -2.58 1.68 -11.91
CA ALA A 39 -1.51 1.85 -10.94
C ALA A 39 -0.80 3.20 -11.08
N GLU A 40 -0.56 3.66 -12.30
CA GLU A 40 0.00 5.00 -12.57
C GLU A 40 -0.95 6.10 -12.07
N THR A 41 -2.24 5.95 -12.36
CA THR A 41 -3.29 6.89 -11.95
C THR A 41 -3.36 7.00 -10.43
N VAL A 42 -3.45 5.86 -9.75
CA VAL A 42 -3.52 5.79 -8.29
C VAL A 42 -2.28 6.39 -7.64
N CYS A 43 -1.08 6.00 -8.06
CA CYS A 43 0.16 6.54 -7.49
C CYS A 43 0.30 8.05 -7.70
N SER A 44 -0.11 8.56 -8.86
CA SER A 44 -0.12 9.99 -9.17
C SER A 44 -1.12 10.74 -8.29
N GLU A 45 -2.34 10.21 -8.14
CA GLU A 45 -3.43 10.81 -7.37
C GLU A 45 -3.05 10.94 -5.88
N VAL A 46 -2.65 9.85 -5.24
CA VAL A 46 -2.37 9.85 -3.79
C VAL A 46 -1.23 10.79 -3.38
N VAL A 47 -0.25 11.00 -4.27
CA VAL A 47 0.85 11.93 -4.03
C VAL A 47 0.45 13.38 -4.31
N LYS A 48 -0.30 13.63 -5.41
CA LYS A 48 -0.81 14.98 -5.73
C LYS A 48 -1.80 15.49 -4.68
N GLU A 49 -2.64 14.61 -4.16
CA GLU A 49 -3.62 14.91 -3.12
C GLU A 49 -3.01 14.95 -1.71
N LYS A 50 -1.70 14.74 -1.58
CA LYS A 50 -0.98 14.72 -0.30
C LYS A 50 -1.57 13.70 0.70
N ILE A 51 -2.06 12.58 0.19
CA ILE A 51 -2.44 11.41 0.99
C ILE A 51 -1.18 10.73 1.51
N VAL A 52 -0.17 10.57 0.65
CA VAL A 52 1.18 10.09 1.02
C VAL A 52 2.26 10.95 0.37
N SER A 53 3.43 11.03 0.99
CA SER A 53 4.62 11.65 0.40
C SER A 53 5.33 10.72 -0.59
N GLN A 54 5.12 9.40 -0.52
CA GLN A 54 5.71 8.44 -1.46
C GLN A 54 4.74 7.30 -1.80
N ALA A 55 4.61 7.04 -3.10
CA ALA A 55 4.00 5.83 -3.64
C ALA A 55 4.89 5.22 -4.73
N LYS A 56 4.76 3.92 -4.97
CA LYS A 56 5.40 3.26 -6.12
C LYS A 56 4.56 2.12 -6.65
N HIS A 57 4.77 1.77 -7.91
CA HIS A 57 4.26 0.52 -8.47
C HIS A 57 5.33 -0.22 -9.29
N THR A 58 5.08 -1.50 -9.56
CA THR A 58 5.90 -2.34 -10.44
C THR A 58 5.95 -1.76 -11.87
N ASN A 59 7.12 -1.72 -12.52
CA ASN A 59 7.34 -1.05 -13.82
C ASN A 59 7.32 -1.98 -15.06
N ILE A 60 7.33 -3.31 -14.93
CA ILE A 60 7.55 -4.20 -16.10
C ILE A 60 6.99 -5.64 -15.99
N GLU A 61 6.92 -6.33 -17.14
CA GLU A 61 6.66 -7.78 -17.34
C GLU A 61 7.98 -8.61 -17.40
N PRO A 62 8.01 -9.88 -16.94
CA PRO A 62 6.93 -10.63 -16.35
C PRO A 62 6.79 -10.19 -14.91
N LEU A 63 5.54 -10.01 -14.53
CA LEU A 63 5.08 -9.63 -13.21
C LEU A 63 5.84 -10.40 -12.11
N THR A 64 5.74 -9.92 -10.86
CA THR A 64 6.11 -10.71 -9.69
C THR A 64 5.64 -12.17 -9.85
N HIS A 65 6.27 -13.14 -9.16
CA HIS A 65 6.17 -14.61 -9.27
C HIS A 65 4.81 -15.29 -9.60
N ARG A 66 3.70 -14.55 -9.73
CA ARG A 66 2.33 -14.97 -10.02
C ARG A 66 1.59 -14.18 -11.12
N GLY A 67 2.23 -13.36 -11.94
CA GLY A 67 1.46 -12.60 -12.93
C GLY A 67 0.76 -11.36 -12.36
N THR A 68 1.25 -10.81 -11.23
CA THR A 68 0.68 -9.61 -10.59
C THR A 68 1.68 -8.48 -10.37
N GLY A 69 1.25 -7.23 -10.52
CA GLY A 69 1.97 -6.04 -10.06
C GLY A 69 1.51 -5.63 -8.66
N VAL A 70 2.26 -4.72 -8.02
CA VAL A 70 1.88 -4.17 -6.71
C VAL A 70 2.04 -2.66 -6.68
N ILE A 71 1.06 -1.97 -6.09
CA ILE A 71 1.13 -0.57 -5.65
C ILE A 71 1.49 -0.57 -4.17
N CYS A 72 2.43 0.29 -3.78
CA CYS A 72 2.85 0.46 -2.39
C CYS A 72 2.65 1.93 -1.97
N PHE A 73 1.88 2.14 -0.89
CA PHE A 73 1.65 3.43 -0.26
C PHE A 73 2.49 3.51 1.02
N TYR A 74 3.49 4.37 1.04
CA TYR A 74 4.44 4.44 2.14
C TYR A 74 3.95 5.36 3.26
N VAL A 75 4.13 4.91 4.50
CA VAL A 75 3.77 5.65 5.71
C VAL A 75 4.59 5.14 6.89
N GLY A 76 4.86 6.00 7.88
CA GLY A 76 5.49 5.61 9.13
C GLY A 76 4.52 4.82 10.02
N LEU A 77 5.01 3.80 10.71
CA LEU A 77 4.25 2.87 11.56
C LEU A 77 3.32 3.59 12.57
N ASN A 78 3.77 4.73 13.08
CA ASN A 78 3.06 5.50 14.11
C ASN A 78 2.27 6.69 13.54
N ASP A 79 2.31 6.94 12.21
CA ASP A 79 1.56 8.02 11.57
C ASP A 79 0.11 7.59 11.32
N ILE A 80 -0.65 7.52 12.41
CA ILE A 80 -2.05 7.07 12.39
C ILE A 80 -2.90 7.91 11.42
N GLN A 81 -2.62 9.21 11.28
CA GLN A 81 -3.41 10.07 10.40
C GLN A 81 -3.21 9.70 8.93
N THR A 82 -1.97 9.49 8.50
CA THR A 82 -1.69 9.05 7.12
C THR A 82 -2.20 7.63 6.88
N HIS A 83 -2.09 6.72 7.85
CA HIS A 83 -2.75 5.42 7.79
C HIS A 83 -4.26 5.55 7.52
N LYS A 84 -4.95 6.45 8.25
CA LYS A 84 -6.38 6.70 8.06
C LYS A 84 -6.71 7.26 6.67
N LYS A 85 -5.89 8.19 6.16
CA LYS A 85 -6.06 8.75 4.80
C LYS A 85 -5.91 7.68 3.73
N ILE A 86 -4.89 6.83 3.82
CA ILE A 86 -4.66 5.72 2.88
C ILE A 86 -5.86 4.77 2.90
N ILE A 87 -6.27 4.29 4.08
CA ILE A 87 -7.39 3.34 4.21
C ILE A 87 -8.70 3.95 3.69
N THR A 88 -8.96 5.24 3.97
CA THR A 88 -10.12 5.96 3.42
C THR A 88 -10.09 5.96 1.88
N TYR A 89 -8.94 6.24 1.28
CA TYR A 89 -8.78 6.22 -0.17
C TYR A 89 -9.03 4.82 -0.74
N LEU A 90 -8.45 3.79 -0.13
CA LEU A 90 -8.63 2.40 -0.56
C LEU A 90 -10.09 1.95 -0.47
N LEU A 91 -10.81 2.32 0.59
CA LEU A 91 -12.25 2.04 0.72
C LEU A 91 -13.07 2.74 -0.36
N LYS A 92 -12.82 4.04 -0.58
CA LYS A 92 -13.53 4.85 -1.59
C LYS A 92 -13.34 4.32 -3.02
N LYS A 93 -12.17 3.76 -3.32
CA LYS A 93 -11.82 3.21 -4.64
C LYS A 93 -12.12 1.70 -4.76
N ASP A 94 -12.75 1.09 -3.75
CA ASP A 94 -13.01 -0.36 -3.65
C ASP A 94 -11.76 -1.25 -3.85
N MET A 95 -10.62 -0.77 -3.35
CA MET A 95 -9.32 -1.43 -3.52
C MET A 95 -9.04 -2.49 -2.44
N ILE A 96 -9.86 -2.55 -1.39
CA ILE A 96 -9.75 -3.55 -0.33
C ILE A 96 -10.61 -4.75 -0.70
N LYS A 97 -9.96 -5.86 -1.05
CA LYS A 97 -10.65 -7.09 -1.47
C LYS A 97 -11.59 -7.59 -0.39
N LYS A 98 -12.76 -8.07 -0.79
CA LYS A 98 -13.71 -8.77 0.08
C LYS A 98 -13.54 -10.29 -0.03
N THR A 99 -13.89 -10.98 1.03
CA THR A 99 -14.04 -12.44 1.06
C THR A 99 -15.37 -12.84 0.41
N LYS A 100 -15.59 -14.15 0.22
CA LYS A 100 -16.87 -14.65 -0.34
C LYS A 100 -18.09 -14.27 0.50
N SER A 101 -17.93 -14.05 1.81
CA SER A 101 -19.00 -13.61 2.70
C SER A 101 -19.21 -12.08 2.72
N GLY A 102 -18.48 -11.33 1.88
CA GLY A 102 -18.57 -9.87 1.82
C GLY A 102 -17.69 -9.12 2.84
N LYS A 103 -17.07 -9.82 3.80
CA LYS A 103 -16.13 -9.22 4.77
C LYS A 103 -14.87 -8.73 4.08
N TYR A 104 -14.39 -7.52 4.39
CA TYR A 104 -13.09 -7.01 3.96
C TYR A 104 -11.95 -7.94 4.41
N ARG A 105 -10.99 -8.18 3.52
CA ARG A 105 -9.78 -8.91 3.88
C ARG A 105 -8.98 -8.10 4.90
N ASN A 106 -8.44 -8.79 5.89
CA ASN A 106 -7.60 -8.18 6.91
C ASN A 106 -6.20 -7.92 6.33
N GLU A 107 -6.08 -6.89 5.50
CA GLU A 107 -4.83 -6.56 4.84
C GLU A 107 -3.76 -6.19 5.86
N ALA A 108 -2.54 -6.64 5.60
CA ALA A 108 -1.40 -6.44 6.49
C ALA A 108 -0.56 -5.24 6.03
N PHE A 109 -0.23 -4.36 6.98
CA PHE A 109 0.80 -3.36 6.78
C PHE A 109 2.18 -4.03 6.91
N LYS A 110 3.05 -3.82 5.92
CA LYS A 110 4.38 -4.45 5.90
C LYS A 110 5.48 -3.43 6.11
N LEU A 111 6.29 -3.61 7.15
CA LEU A 111 7.47 -2.79 7.39
C LEU A 111 8.56 -3.08 6.35
N ASP A 112 9.35 -2.06 6.03
CA ASP A 112 10.51 -2.21 5.15
C ASP A 112 11.59 -3.05 5.82
N THR A 113 11.72 -2.98 7.14
CA THR A 113 12.61 -3.87 7.92
C THR A 113 12.23 -5.34 7.80
N ASP A 114 10.94 -5.67 7.70
CA ASP A 114 10.52 -7.06 7.44
C ASP A 114 10.88 -7.51 6.03
N THR A 115 10.82 -6.60 5.05
CA THR A 115 11.26 -6.87 3.67
C THR A 115 12.78 -7.07 3.61
N LYS A 116 13.56 -6.18 4.24
CA LYS A 116 15.03 -6.27 4.35
C LYS A 116 15.49 -7.57 5.00
N ASN A 117 14.73 -8.05 5.99
CA ASN A 117 15.01 -9.31 6.72
C ASN A 117 14.36 -10.55 6.09
N ASN A 118 13.87 -10.46 4.84
CA ASN A 118 13.25 -11.57 4.12
C ASN A 118 12.09 -12.28 4.86
N LYS A 119 11.32 -11.54 5.67
CA LYS A 119 10.16 -12.09 6.37
C LYS A 119 8.95 -12.14 5.43
N TYR A 120 8.59 -13.35 5.02
CA TYR A 120 7.45 -13.65 4.15
C TYR A 120 6.73 -14.92 4.61
N GLY A 121 5.49 -15.11 4.19
CA GLY A 121 4.71 -16.31 4.53
C GLY A 121 4.60 -16.50 6.04
N LYS A 122 5.03 -17.67 6.53
CA LYS A 122 4.98 -18.02 7.96
C LYS A 122 5.90 -17.17 8.85
N ASP A 123 6.96 -16.60 8.28
CA ASP A 123 7.94 -15.79 9.02
C ASP A 123 7.55 -14.31 9.08
N PHE A 124 6.46 -13.94 8.39
CA PHE A 124 5.89 -12.60 8.43
C PHE A 124 4.77 -12.52 9.48
N VAL A 125 4.97 -11.64 10.46
CA VAL A 125 3.94 -11.26 11.43
C VAL A 125 3.77 -9.76 11.36
N ALA A 126 2.61 -9.32 10.91
CA ALA A 126 2.30 -7.91 10.76
C ALA A 126 2.04 -7.27 12.13
N LYS A 127 2.67 -6.11 12.39
CA LYS A 127 2.42 -5.31 13.59
C LYS A 127 1.07 -4.57 13.54
N ILE A 128 0.58 -4.32 12.33
CA ILE A 128 -0.65 -3.59 12.06
C ILE A 128 -1.39 -4.31 10.93
N ASN A 129 -2.67 -4.59 11.18
CA ASN A 129 -3.61 -5.06 10.17
C ASN A 129 -4.79 -4.10 10.07
N LEU A 130 -5.55 -4.23 8.98
CA LEU A 130 -6.72 -3.39 8.70
C LEU A 130 -7.78 -3.40 9.81
N GLU A 131 -7.97 -4.55 10.48
CA GLU A 131 -8.91 -4.67 11.61
C GLU A 131 -8.58 -3.79 12.81
N LYS A 132 -7.37 -3.22 12.88
CA LYS A 132 -7.02 -2.22 13.91
C LYS A 132 -7.73 -0.88 13.67
N PHE A 133 -8.21 -0.64 12.44
CA PHE A 133 -8.74 0.65 12.01
C PHE A 133 -10.23 0.60 11.73
N ILE A 134 -10.72 -0.49 11.15
CA ILE A 134 -12.12 -0.61 10.73
C ILE A 134 -12.72 -1.95 11.15
N ASP A 135 -14.03 -1.97 11.36
CA ASP A 135 -14.79 -3.21 11.39
C ASP A 135 -14.78 -3.82 9.98
N LEU A 136 -14.21 -5.03 9.85
CA LEU A 136 -14.05 -5.67 8.56
C LEU A 136 -15.37 -6.13 7.93
N ASN A 137 -16.49 -6.18 8.65
CA ASN A 137 -17.80 -6.52 8.10
C ASN A 137 -18.50 -5.29 7.52
N THR A 138 -18.37 -4.13 8.17
CA THR A 138 -19.10 -2.90 7.79
C THR A 138 -18.24 -1.91 7.02
N GLY A 139 -16.93 -1.91 7.23
CA GLY A 139 -16.01 -0.89 6.73
C GLY A 139 -15.98 0.38 7.58
N GLU A 140 -16.72 0.41 8.69
CA GLU A 140 -16.80 1.57 9.58
C GLU A 140 -15.55 1.67 10.47
N TRP A 141 -15.16 2.89 10.79
CA TRP A 141 -14.02 3.15 11.68
C TRP A 141 -14.29 2.65 13.10
N ILE A 142 -13.29 1.99 13.68
CA ILE A 142 -13.30 1.65 15.10
C ILE A 142 -13.03 2.95 15.89
N ILE A 143 -13.88 3.19 16.89
CA ILE A 143 -13.83 4.34 17.80
C ILE A 143 -12.86 4.06 18.94
#